data_AF-A0A7C9P959-F1
#
_entry.id   AF-A0A7C9P959-F1
#
_cell.length_a   1.000
_cell.length_b   1.000
_cell.length_c   1.000
_cell.angle_alpha   90.00
_cell.angle_beta   90.00
_cell.angle_gamma   90.00
#
_symmetry.space_group_name_H-M   'P 1'
#
loop_
_entity.id
_entity.type
_entity.pdbx_description
1 polymer ?
#
loop_
_entity_poly.entity_id
_entity_poly.type
_entity_poly.pdbx_seq_one_letter_code
_entity_poly.pdbx_strand_id
1 'polypeptide(L)' 'MAPQPEQQARGNIDRLLEAAGWHVCDADAANIHASRGVAIREFPLPGYGFAVYLLYVDG' A
#
# COMPACT_ATOMS: atom_id res chain seq x y z
N MET A 1 -13.72 -16.02 13.44
CA MET A 1 -14.31 -15.16 12.39
C MET A 1 -13.35 -15.24 11.21
N ALA A 2 -13.79 -15.71 10.04
CA ALA A 2 -12.92 -15.69 8.86
C ALA A 2 -12.57 -14.23 8.52
N PRO A 3 -11.32 -13.92 8.12
CA PRO A 3 -10.96 -12.57 7.71
C PRO A 3 -11.87 -12.14 6.56
N GLN A 4 -12.32 -10.87 6.58
CA GLN A 4 -13.16 -10.35 5.51
C GLN A 4 -12.46 -10.54 4.16
N PRO A 5 -13.20 -10.78 3.06
CA PRO A 5 -12.61 -11.03 1.75
C PRO A 5 -11.62 -9.93 1.34
N GLU A 6 -11.88 -8.67 1.70
CA GLU A 6 -10.94 -7.56 1.49
C GLU A 6 -9.64 -7.68 2.29
N GLN A 7 -9.68 -8.16 3.53
CA GLN A 7 -8.46 -8.37 4.34
C GLN A 7 -7.60 -9.49 3.76
N GLN A 8 -8.22 -10.56 3.27
CA GLN A 8 -7.50 -11.64 2.59
C GLN A 8 -6.87 -11.14 1.28
N ALA A 9 -7.62 -10.37 0.49
CA ALA A 9 -7.11 -9.77 -0.73
C ALA A 9 -5.92 -8.85 -0.43
N ARG A 10 -6.01 -8.02 0.62
CA ARG A 10 -4.94 -7.11 1.05
C ARG A 10 -3.65 -7.86 1.39
N GLY A 11 -3.73 -8.93 2.17
CA GLY A 11 -2.55 -9.77 2.48
C GLY A 11 -1.91 -10.39 1.24
N ASN A 12 -2.72 -10.80 0.25
CA ASN A 12 -2.19 -11.32 -1.01
C ASN A 12 -1.54 -10.23 -1.86
N ILE A 13 -2.13 -9.02 -1.91
CA ILE A 13 -1.60 -7.89 -2.66
C ILE A 13 -0.27 -7.42 -2.06
N ASP A 14 -0.20 -7.28 -0.73
CA ASP A 14 1.03 -6.92 -0.02
C ASP A 14 2.17 -7.88 -0.37
N ARG A 15 1.91 -9.19 -0.28
CA ARG A 15 2.89 -10.23 -0.63
C ARG A 15 3.37 -10.10 -2.09
N LEU A 16 2.47 -9.82 -3.03
CA LEU A 16 2.81 -9.67 -4.44
C LEU A 16 3.63 -8.39 -4.70
N LEU A 17 3.30 -7.29 -4.04
CA LEU A 17 4.03 -6.03 -4.13
C LEU A 17 5.45 -6.18 -3.57
N GLU A 18 5.60 -6.78 -2.39
CA GLU A 18 6.91 -7.08 -1.80
C GLU A 18 7.74 -8.00 -2.70
N ALA A 19 7.12 -9.06 -3.26
CA ALA A 19 7.80 -9.96 -4.20
C ALA A 19 8.23 -9.27 -5.50
N ALA A 20 7.51 -8.22 -5.92
CA ALA A 20 7.86 -7.37 -7.05
C ALA A 20 8.88 -6.26 -6.68
N GLY A 21 9.36 -6.22 -5.44
CA GLY A 21 10.39 -5.28 -4.97
C GLY A 21 9.84 -3.94 -4.47
N TRP A 22 8.54 -3.83 -4.24
CA TRP A 22 7.93 -2.63 -3.67
C TRP A 22 8.07 -2.62 -2.15
N HIS A 23 8.34 -1.44 -1.61
CA HIS A 23 8.25 -1.22 -0.16
C HIS A 23 6.81 -0.90 0.21
N VAL A 24 6.13 -1.82 0.91
CA VAL A 24 4.75 -1.63 1.37
C VAL A 24 4.75 -0.97 2.76
N CYS A 25 4.03 0.14 2.92
CA CYS A 25 3.88 0.82 4.20
C CYS A 25 2.50 1.46 4.35
N ASP A 26 2.10 1.79 5.58
CA ASP A 26 0.87 2.53 5.85
C ASP A 26 1.05 4.04 5.63
N ALA A 27 -0.04 4.77 5.39
CA ALA A 27 0.01 6.22 5.16
C ALA A 27 0.71 7.02 6.27
N ASP A 28 0.61 6.58 7.54
CA ASP A 28 1.31 7.19 8.68
C ASP A 28 2.84 7.00 8.63
N ALA A 29 3.27 5.87 8.06
CA ALA A 29 4.68 5.51 7.90
C ALA A 29 5.19 5.76 6.47
N ALA A 30 4.48 6.56 5.68
CA ALA A 30 4.79 6.80 4.28
C ALA A 30 6.16 7.48 4.14
N ASN A 31 7.13 6.75 3.58
CA ASN A 31 8.44 7.28 3.22
C ASN A 31 8.74 6.97 1.75
N ILE A 32 8.50 7.97 0.89
CA ILE A 32 8.71 7.86 -0.55
C ILE A 32 10.19 7.68 -0.95
N HIS A 33 11.13 7.94 -0.04
CA HIS A 33 12.56 7.75 -0.25
C HIS A 33 13.07 6.40 0.30
N ALA A 34 12.21 5.57 0.89
CA ALA A 34 12.61 4.27 1.45
C ALA A 34 13.05 3.26 0.39
N SER A 35 12.54 3.40 -0.85
CA SER A 35 12.88 2.54 -1.99
C SER A 35 12.52 3.25 -3.30
N ARG A 36 13.00 2.70 -4.42
CA ARG A 36 12.64 3.18 -5.77
C ARG A 36 11.15 2.98 -6.08
N GLY A 37 10.51 1.99 -5.45
CA GLY A 37 9.07 1.76 -5.52
C GLY A 37 8.47 1.64 -4.13
N VAL A 38 7.48 2.47 -3.82
CA VAL A 38 6.79 2.53 -2.53
C VAL A 38 5.29 2.37 -2.75
N ALA A 39 4.67 1.42 -2.04
CA ALA A 39 3.24 1.18 -2.05
C ALA A 39 2.65 1.59 -0.70
N ILE A 40 1.89 2.68 -0.69
CA ILE A 40 1.31 3.26 0.53
C ILE A 40 -0.14 2.81 0.67
N ARG A 41 -0.47 2.12 1.77
CA ARG A 41 -1.81 1.63 2.07
C ARG A 41 -2.68 2.73 2.68
N GLU A 42 -3.98 2.66 2.38
CA GLU A 42 -5.04 3.48 3.03
C GLU A 42 -4.73 4.98 3.02
N PHE A 43 -4.26 5.48 1.87
CA PHE A 43 -3.82 6.86 1.73
C PHE A 43 -5.01 7.83 1.64
N PRO A 44 -5.08 8.89 2.47
CA PRO A 44 -6.16 9.87 2.42
C PRO A 44 -6.08 10.72 1.16
N LEU A 45 -7.16 10.76 0.39
CA LEU A 45 -7.35 11.63 -0.77
C LEU A 45 -8.34 12.75 -0.40
N PRO A 46 -7.86 13.99 -0.23
CA PRO A 46 -8.72 15.12 0.15
C PRO A 46 -9.87 15.31 -0.85
N GLY A 47 -11.12 15.16 -0.38
CA GLY A 47 -12.32 15.28 -1.21
C GLY A 47 -12.73 14.00 -1.97
N TYR A 48 -11.95 12.92 -1.91
CA TYR A 48 -12.19 11.68 -2.65
C TYR A 48 -12.18 10.40 -1.80
N GLY A 49 -11.92 10.51 -0.49
CA GLY A 49 -11.95 9.38 0.44
C GLY A 49 -10.55 8.80 0.66
N PHE A 50 -10.41 7.47 0.64
CA PHE A 50 -9.13 6.79 0.86
C PHE A 50 -8.79 5.91 -0.33
N ALA A 51 -7.55 6.01 -0.81
CA ALA A 51 -6.99 5.05 -1.74
C ALA A 51 -6.57 3.79 -0.98
N VAL A 52 -6.96 2.61 -1.46
CA VAL A 52 -6.54 1.34 -0.84
C VAL A 52 -5.02 1.17 -0.96
N TYR A 53 -4.47 1.53 -2.12
CA TYR A 53 -3.02 1.60 -2.36
C TYR A 53 -2.70 2.82 -3.23
N LEU A 54 -1.67 3.55 -2.86
CA LEU A 54 -1.01 4.57 -3.68
C LEU A 54 0.37 4.03 -4.06
N LEU A 55 0.59 3.78 -5.35
CA LEU A 55 1.87 3.32 -5.87
C LEU A 55 2.70 4.52 -6.32
N TYR A 56 3.89 4.65 -5.76
CA TYR A 56 4.82 5.73 -6.04
C TYR A 56 6.16 5.16 -6.51
N VAL A 57 6.72 5.72 -7.57
CA VAL A 57 7.96 5.25 -8.19
C VAL A 57 8.87 6.45 -8.42
N ASP A 58 10.16 6.29 -8.15
CA ASP A 58 11.22 7.26 -8.48
C ASP A 58 11.07 8.61 -7.74
N GLY A 59 11.12 8.56 -6.40
CA GLY A 59 11.02 9.74 -5.53
C GLY A 59 12.13 10.77 -5.62
#